data_AF-A0A8I0KC57-F1
#
_entry.id   AF-A0A8I0KC57-F1
#
_cell.length_a   1.000
_cell.length_b   1.000
_cell.length_c   1.000
_cell.angle_alpha   90.00
_cell.angle_beta   90.00
_cell.angle_gamma   90.00
#
_symmetry.space_group_name_H-M   'P 1'
#
loop_
_entity.id
_entity.type
_entity.pdbx_description
1 polymer ?
#
loop_
_entity_poly.entity_id
_entity_poly.type
_entity_poly.pdbx_seq_one_letter_code
_entity_poly.pdbx_strand_id
1 'polypeptide(L)' 'MIKKAVLPVAGLGTRFLPASKSIPKEMVTVVDRPAIEYVVREA' A
#
# COMPACT_ATOMS: atom_id res chain seq x y z
N MET A 1 -21.08 7.79 12.46
CA MET A 1 -20.62 8.17 11.11
C MET A 1 -19.14 8.49 11.19
N ILE A 2 -18.28 7.70 10.55
CA ILE A 2 -16.85 7.98 10.44
C ILE A 2 -16.63 8.61 9.06
N LYS A 3 -15.86 9.70 8.98
CA LYS A 3 -15.65 10.47 7.73
C LYS A 3 -14.20 10.48 7.24
N LYS A 4 -13.28 9.93 8.03
CA LYS A 4 -11.84 9.98 7.78
C LYS A 4 -11.23 8.65 8.20
N ALA A 5 -10.29 8.18 7.39
CA ALA A 5 -9.44 7.04 7.68
C ALA A 5 -7.98 7.46 7.56
N VAL A 6 -7.10 6.81 8.33
CA VAL A 6 -5.64 7.02 8.28
C VAL A 6 -5.00 5.67 7.97
N LEU A 7 -4.19 5.63 6.92
CA LEU A 7 -3.45 4.44 6.49
C LEU A 7 -1.97 4.61 6.83
N PRO A 8 -1.40 3.79 7.73
CA PRO A 8 0.03 3.84 8.02
C PRO A 8 0.83 3.16 6.90
N VAL A 9 1.59 3.95 6.14
CA VAL A 9 2.33 3.50 4.94
C VAL A 9 3.85 3.72 5.02
N ALA A 10 4.39 3.92 6.23
CA ALA A 10 5.81 4.25 6.44
C ALA A 10 6.75 3.03 6.60
N GLY A 11 6.25 1.80 6.45
CA GLY A 11 7.04 0.58 6.66
C GLY A 11 7.95 0.23 5.48
N LEU A 12 9.21 -0.14 5.75
CA LEU A 12 10.24 -0.40 4.72
C LEU A 12 10.03 -1.65 3.85
N GLY A 13 9.09 -2.53 4.23
CA GLY A 13 8.75 -3.70 3.42
C GLY A 13 9.90 -4.66 3.12
N THR A 14 10.87 -4.86 4.04
CA THR A 14 12.14 -5.59 3.79
C THR A 14 12.03 -6.98 3.17
N ARG A 15 10.88 -7.67 3.31
CA ARG A 15 10.59 -8.96 2.65
C ARG A 15 10.28 -8.86 1.15
N PHE A 16 10.05 -7.65 0.65
CA PHE A 16 9.77 -7.31 -0.75
C PHE A 16 10.98 -6.67 -1.44
N LEU A 17 12.17 -6.77 -0.84
CA LEU A 17 13.39 -6.36 -1.51
C LEU A 17 13.67 -7.27 -2.73
N PRO A 18 14.23 -6.71 -3.83
CA PRO A 18 14.71 -5.34 -3.97
C PRO A 18 13.64 -4.31 -4.32
N ALA A 19 12.42 -4.73 -4.68
CA ALA A 19 11.37 -3.82 -5.16
C ALA A 19 11.02 -2.74 -4.13
N SER A 20 10.93 -3.11 -2.84
CA SER A 20 10.59 -2.18 -1.76
C SER A 20 11.68 -1.14 -1.43
N LYS A 21 12.85 -1.21 -2.08
CA LYS A 21 13.94 -0.25 -1.89
C LYS A 21 13.61 1.12 -2.48
N SER A 22 12.88 1.14 -3.60
CA SER A 22 12.55 2.37 -4.34
C SER A 22 11.04 2.59 -4.47
N ILE A 23 10.22 1.55 -4.26
CA ILE A 23 8.76 1.61 -4.38
C ILE A 23 8.16 1.24 -3.03
N PRO A 24 7.22 2.01 -2.45
CA PRO A 24 6.51 1.61 -1.23
C PRO A 24 5.82 0.25 -1.41
N LYS A 25 5.79 -0.60 -0.37
CA LYS A 25 5.20 -1.94 -0.49
C LYS A 25 3.71 -1.90 -0.84
N GLU A 26 3.00 -0.86 -0.43
CA GLU A 26 1.57 -0.63 -0.69
C GLU A 26 1.29 -0.27 -2.16
N MET A 27 2.32 0.14 -2.91
CA MET A 27 2.25 0.41 -4.35
C MET A 27 2.58 -0.81 -5.21
N VAL A 28 2.95 -1.95 -4.61
CA VAL A 28 3.13 -3.21 -5.34
C VAL A 28 1.78 -3.62 -5.94
N THR A 29 1.79 -3.96 -7.23
CA THR A 29 0.55 -4.26 -7.95
C THR A 29 0.08 -5.67 -7.66
N VAL A 30 -1.22 -5.80 -7.37
CA VAL A 30 -1.95 -7.05 -7.49
C VAL A 30 -2.55 -7.05 -8.89
N VAL A 31 -1.96 -7.85 -9.78
CA VAL A 31 -2.24 -7.85 -11.22
C VAL A 31 -1.93 -6.47 -11.82
N ASP A 32 -2.94 -5.63 -12.02
CA ASP A 32 -2.89 -4.35 -12.71
C ASP A 32 -3.06 -3.14 -11.78
N ARG A 33 -3.33 -3.35 -10.48
CA ARG A 33 -3.65 -2.27 -9.53
C ARG A 33 -2.77 -2.28 -8.30
N PRO A 34 -2.34 -1.12 -7.80
CA PRO A 34 -1.56 -1.06 -6.55
C PRO A 34 -2.41 -1.55 -5.38
N ALA A 35 -1.79 -2.30 -4.47
CA ALA A 35 -2.48 -2.90 -3.32
C ALA A 35 -3.27 -1.88 -2.47
N ILE A 36 -2.76 -0.65 -2.34
CA ILE A 36 -3.43 0.43 -1.59
C ILE A 36 -4.78 0.85 -2.17
N GLU A 37 -4.99 0.68 -3.48
CA GLU A 37 -6.25 1.05 -4.13
C GLU A 37 -7.42 0.21 -3.57
N TYR A 38 -7.19 -1.07 -3.30
CA TYR A 38 -8.21 -1.93 -2.71
C TYR A 38 -8.65 -1.44 -1.33
N VAL A 39 -7.70 -0.99 -0.51
CA VAL A 39 -7.97 -0.46 0.84
C VAL A 39 -8.69 0.88 0.79
N VAL A 40 -8.32 1.76 -0.13
CA VAL A 40 -8.98 3.07 -0.30
C VAL A 40 -10.42 2.92 -0.79
N ARG A 41 -10.72 1.89 -1.58
CA ARG A 41 -12.09 1.63 -2.07
C ARG A 41 -13.00 0.96 -1.05
N GLU A 42 -12.42 0.30 -0.04
CA GLU A 42 -13.17 -0.33 1.06
C GLU A 42 -13.56 0.67 2.15
N ALA A 43 -12.70 1.68 2.37
CA ALA A 43 -12.86 2.71 3.40
C ALA A 43 -13.79 3.86 2.99
#